data_AF-A0A0F9ZFU6-F1
#
_entry.id   AF-A0A0F9ZFU6-F1
#
_cell.length_a   1.000
_cell.length_b   1.000
_cell.length_c   1.000
_cell.angle_alpha   90.00
_cell.angle_beta   90.00
_cell.angle_gamma   90.00
#
_symmetry.space_group_name_H-M   'P 1'
#
loop_
_entity.id
_entity.type
_entity.pdbx_description
1 polymer ?
#
loop_
_entity_poly.entity_id
_entity_poly.type
_entity_poly.pdbx_seq_one_letter_code
_entity_poly.pdbx_strand_id
1 'polypeptide(L)'
;MKDTGYSREQAAELLGISTRTLDRYLKTKKIKSSQIRGRVRIYQTDIEKFSEYLGKKIITQENIISPHTSKTKEMTVPQGQFDHLYKNLYEETKNELKQAYSELNSANYRLGQLEEKLHNSIPLLELKENTLALKEAEVNLEKKSEEIQQKLKMERLNKWIFAILLLGMIALQPVLWILNK
;
A
#
# COMPACT_ATOMS: atom_id res chain seq x y z
N MET A 1 -30.65 32.94 24.09
CA MET A 1 -30.72 31.56 23.56
C MET A 1 -29.51 30.82 24.11
N LYS A 2 -29.69 29.72 24.84
CA LYS A 2 -28.61 29.05 25.57
C LYS A 2 -27.73 28.28 24.58
N ASP A 3 -26.47 28.68 24.42
CA ASP A 3 -25.45 27.91 23.71
C ASP A 3 -25.07 26.67 24.54
N THR A 4 -25.94 25.65 24.54
CA THR A 4 -25.62 24.32 25.06
C THR A 4 -24.81 23.57 24.00
N GLY A 5 -23.55 23.95 23.86
CA GLY A 5 -22.59 23.22 23.03
C GLY A 5 -22.11 21.96 23.76
N TYR A 6 -22.11 20.82 23.08
CA TYR A 6 -21.66 19.55 23.63
C TYR A 6 -20.14 19.44 23.57
N SER A 7 -19.56 18.77 24.57
CA SER A 7 -18.15 18.36 24.54
C SER A 7 -17.92 17.33 23.42
N ARG A 8 -16.67 17.18 23.02
CA ARG A 8 -16.24 16.14 22.07
C ARG A 8 -16.67 14.74 22.52
N GLU A 9 -16.55 14.41 23.80
CA GLU A 9 -16.97 13.09 24.30
C GLU A 9 -18.48 12.92 24.17
N GLN A 10 -19.24 13.92 24.65
CA GLN A 10 -20.71 13.89 24.63
C GLN A 10 -21.27 13.81 23.20
N ALA A 11 -20.68 14.57 22.26
CA ALA A 11 -21.11 14.52 20.87
C ALA A 11 -20.76 13.19 20.19
N ALA A 12 -19.62 12.58 20.55
CA ALA A 12 -19.23 11.27 20.02
C ALA A 12 -20.19 10.17 20.52
N GLU A 13 -20.58 10.27 21.79
CA GLU A 13 -21.53 9.39 22.45
C GLU A 13 -22.94 9.50 21.86
N LEU A 14 -23.47 10.73 21.68
CA LEU A 14 -24.78 10.97 21.07
C LEU A 14 -24.87 10.42 19.63
N LEU A 15 -23.76 10.47 18.88
CA LEU A 15 -23.68 9.98 17.51
C LEU A 15 -23.33 8.49 17.41
N GLY A 16 -23.00 7.83 18.51
CA GLY A 16 -22.55 6.43 18.53
C GLY A 16 -21.31 6.21 17.66
N ILE A 17 -20.33 7.12 17.73
CA ILE A 17 -19.06 7.04 16.99
C ILE A 17 -17.86 7.28 17.92
N SER A 18 -16.66 6.86 17.49
CA SER A 18 -15.45 7.16 18.25
C SER A 18 -15.13 8.66 18.25
N THR A 19 -14.53 9.15 19.34
CA THR A 19 -14.04 10.54 19.44
C THR A 19 -13.04 10.89 18.33
N ARG A 20 -12.29 9.92 17.79
CA ARG A 20 -11.36 10.09 16.66
C ARG A 20 -12.10 10.23 15.33
N THR A 21 -13.19 9.50 15.16
CA THR A 21 -14.07 9.63 14.00
C THR A 21 -14.73 11.01 13.99
N LEU A 22 -15.20 11.48 15.15
CA LEU A 22 -15.74 12.83 15.31
C LEU A 22 -14.71 13.91 14.94
N ASP A 23 -13.46 13.78 15.40
CA ASP A 23 -12.37 14.72 15.03
C ASP A 23 -12.13 14.78 13.52
N ARG A 24 -12.20 13.64 12.83
CA ARG A 24 -12.05 13.61 11.37
C ARG A 24 -13.17 14.39 10.69
N TYR A 25 -14.40 14.30 11.20
CA TYR A 25 -15.54 15.06 10.67
C TYR A 25 -15.49 16.55 10.99
N LEU A 26 -14.95 16.92 12.15
CA LEU A 26 -14.64 18.31 12.49
C LEU A 26 -13.57 18.90 11.58
N LYS A 27 -12.48 18.15 11.34
CA LYS A 27 -11.38 18.59 10.45
C LYS A 27 -11.83 18.77 8.99
N THR A 28 -12.76 17.94 8.54
CA THR A 28 -13.32 18.01 7.18
C THR A 28 -14.42 19.05 7.02
N LYS A 29 -14.68 19.89 8.05
CA LYS A 29 -15.71 20.95 8.08
C LYS A 29 -17.14 20.46 7.80
N LYS A 30 -17.42 19.17 8.00
CA LYS A 30 -18.77 18.60 7.84
C LYS A 30 -19.71 18.96 9.00
N ILE A 31 -19.14 19.28 10.15
CA ILE A 31 -19.86 19.67 11.38
C ILE A 31 -19.27 21.02 11.82
N LYS A 32 -20.11 22.03 12.05
CA LYS A 32 -19.63 23.31 12.55
C LYS A 32 -19.29 23.16 14.04
N SER A 33 -18.17 23.74 14.43
CA SER A 33 -17.74 23.77 15.82
C SER A 33 -17.17 25.13 16.16
N SER A 34 -17.22 25.46 17.45
CA SER A 34 -16.65 26.68 18.00
C SER A 34 -15.59 26.30 19.01
N GLN A 35 -14.43 26.96 18.93
CA GLN A 35 -13.36 26.78 19.90
C GLN A 35 -13.45 27.86 20.96
N ILE A 36 -13.80 27.48 22.18
CA ILE A 36 -13.90 28.40 23.32
C ILE A 36 -12.86 27.97 24.34
N ARG A 37 -11.88 28.85 24.62
CA ARG A 37 -10.78 28.62 25.58
C ARG A 37 -10.03 27.31 25.35
N GLY A 38 -9.69 27.02 24.09
CA GLY A 38 -8.94 25.82 23.70
C GLY A 38 -9.77 24.53 23.64
N ARG A 39 -11.04 24.52 24.06
CA ARG A 39 -11.93 23.36 23.94
C ARG A 39 -12.88 23.51 22.76
N VAL A 40 -13.04 22.42 22.00
CA VAL A 40 -13.98 22.36 20.87
C VAL A 40 -15.37 22.08 21.42
N ARG A 41 -16.33 22.95 21.11
CA ARG A 41 -17.76 22.77 21.38
C ARG A 41 -18.51 22.63 20.08
N ILE A 42 -19.44 21.69 20.06
CA ILE A 42 -20.25 21.38 18.88
C ILE A 42 -21.69 21.80 19.17
N TYR A 43 -22.31 22.50 18.21
CA TYR A 43 -23.69 22.94 18.35
C TYR A 43 -24.64 21.75 18.20
N GLN A 44 -25.66 21.71 19.05
CA GLN A 44 -26.69 20.67 19.03
C GLN A 44 -27.34 20.53 17.66
N THR A 45 -27.63 21.64 17.00
CA THR A 45 -28.27 21.68 15.68
C THR A 45 -27.42 21.02 14.60
N ASP A 46 -26.09 21.06 14.72
CA ASP A 46 -25.19 20.40 13.78
C ASP A 46 -25.03 18.92 14.08
N ILE A 47 -25.13 18.51 15.36
CA ILE A 47 -25.17 17.09 15.77
C ILE A 47 -26.45 16.44 15.23
N GLU A 48 -27.59 17.11 15.35
CA GLU A 48 -28.89 16.64 14.86
C GLU A 48 -28.87 16.46 13.33
N LYS A 49 -28.44 17.47 12.58
CA LYS A 49 -28.30 17.38 11.12
C LYS A 49 -27.34 16.27 10.69
N PHE A 50 -26.26 16.10 11.43
CA PHE A 50 -25.27 15.07 11.12
C PHE A 50 -25.79 13.66 11.44
N SER A 51 -26.57 13.50 12.51
CA SER A 51 -27.24 12.24 12.84
C SER A 51 -28.26 11.82 11.76
N GLU A 52 -29.00 12.79 11.23
CA GLU A 52 -29.95 12.59 10.14
C GLU A 52 -29.24 12.18 8.84
N TYR A 53 -28.11 12.81 8.50
CA TYR A 53 -27.28 12.43 7.36
C TYR A 53 -26.70 11.00 7.49
N LEU A 54 -26.42 10.55 8.72
CA LEU A 54 -25.93 9.19 8.98
C LEU A 54 -27.04 8.14 9.05
N GLY A 55 -28.32 8.53 8.97
CA GLY A 55 -29.45 7.62 9.13
C GLY A 55 -29.55 6.97 10.52
N LYS A 56 -28.90 7.56 11.54
CA LYS A 56 -28.88 7.06 12.91
C LYS A 56 -29.78 7.93 13.80
N LYS A 57 -30.76 7.32 14.48
CA LYS A 57 -31.52 8.00 15.54
C LYS A 57 -30.58 8.29 16.73
N ILE A 58 -30.56 9.53 17.21
CA ILE A 58 -29.80 9.95 18.40
C ILE A 58 -30.22 9.09 19.58
N ILE A 59 -29.25 8.47 20.25
CA ILE A 59 -29.47 7.70 21.48
C ILE A 59 -29.45 8.71 22.64
N THR A 60 -30.61 9.22 23.05
CA THR A 60 -30.72 10.03 24.25
C THR A 60 -30.55 9.14 25.48
N GLN A 61 -29.54 9.44 26.31
CA GLN A 61 -29.12 8.65 27.48
C GLN A 61 -30.06 8.76 28.71
N GLU A 62 -31.37 8.79 28.53
CA GLU A 62 -32.31 8.66 29.67
C GLU A 62 -32.81 7.23 29.88
N ASN A 63 -32.32 6.24 29.11
CA ASN A 63 -32.89 4.89 29.16
C ASN A 63 -31.84 3.79 29.39
N ILE A 64 -31.04 3.94 30.44
CA ILE A 64 -30.18 2.85 30.92
C ILE A 64 -30.41 2.69 32.43
N ILE A 65 -31.36 1.79 32.73
CA ILE A 65 -31.61 1.05 34.00
C ILE A 65 -32.61 1.70 35.00
N SER A 66 -33.89 1.34 34.85
CA SER A 66 -34.80 1.11 35.99
C SER A 66 -35.95 0.17 35.58
N PRO A 67 -36.30 -0.85 36.41
CA PRO A 67 -37.31 -1.84 36.05
C PRO A 67 -38.70 -1.38 36.53
N HIS A 68 -39.38 -0.48 35.82
CA HIS A 68 -40.77 -0.16 36.16
C HIS A 68 -41.65 0.12 34.94
N THR A 69 -42.58 -0.81 34.71
CA THR A 69 -44.01 -0.57 34.43
C THR A 69 -44.34 0.69 33.63
N SER A 70 -44.24 0.62 32.31
CA SER A 70 -44.91 1.59 31.44
C SER A 70 -46.33 1.13 31.19
N LYS A 71 -47.30 1.94 31.65
CA LYS A 71 -48.72 1.81 31.30
C LYS A 71 -48.87 1.76 29.78
N THR A 72 -49.22 0.57 29.31
CA THR A 72 -49.63 0.27 27.95
C THR A 72 -50.85 1.11 27.61
N LYS A 73 -50.67 2.09 26.72
CA LYS A 73 -51.77 2.52 25.87
C LYS A 73 -51.97 1.36 24.91
N GLU A 74 -53.00 0.57 25.14
CA GLU A 74 -53.35 -0.58 24.31
C GLU A 74 -53.63 -0.10 22.89
N MET A 75 -52.61 -0.20 22.05
CA MET A 75 -52.77 -0.36 20.62
C MET A 75 -52.56 -1.84 20.38
N THR A 76 -53.66 -2.56 20.17
CA THR A 76 -53.70 -3.97 19.84
C THR A 76 -53.04 -4.19 18.48
N VAL A 77 -51.71 -4.29 18.48
CA VAL A 77 -50.95 -4.77 17.33
C VAL A 77 -50.97 -6.30 17.38
N PRO A 78 -51.35 -6.99 16.29
CA PRO A 78 -51.46 -8.45 16.29
C PRO A 78 -50.11 -9.09 16.61
N GLN A 79 -50.06 -9.80 17.74
CA GLN A 79 -48.87 -10.43 18.33
C GLN A 79 -48.08 -11.35 17.38
N GLY A 80 -48.68 -11.83 16.30
CA GLY A 80 -48.00 -12.69 15.32
C GLY A 80 -46.99 -11.97 14.42
N GLN A 81 -47.13 -10.67 14.14
CA GLN A 81 -46.26 -10.00 13.14
C GLN A 81 -44.84 -9.73 13.66
N PHE A 82 -44.67 -9.47 14.96
CA PHE A 82 -43.37 -9.18 15.55
C PHE A 82 -42.48 -10.42 15.62
N ASP A 83 -43.03 -11.59 15.96
CA ASP A 83 -42.26 -12.83 16.00
C ASP A 83 -41.71 -13.20 14.61
N HIS A 84 -42.50 -12.97 13.56
CA HIS A 84 -42.04 -13.18 12.18
C HIS A 84 -40.96 -12.16 11.77
N LEU A 85 -41.08 -10.89 12.19
CA LEU A 85 -40.08 -9.86 11.90
C LEU A 85 -38.72 -10.19 12.52
N TYR A 86 -38.68 -10.53 13.81
CA TYR A 86 -37.43 -10.90 14.49
C TYR A 86 -36.83 -12.19 13.94
N LYS A 87 -37.67 -13.18 13.65
CA LYS A 87 -37.22 -14.43 13.03
C LYS A 87 -36.64 -14.19 11.64
N ASN A 88 -37.25 -13.33 10.84
CA ASN A 88 -36.75 -12.99 9.51
C ASN A 88 -35.41 -12.25 9.58
N LEU A 89 -35.29 -11.24 10.45
CA LEU A 89 -34.03 -10.53 10.70
C LEU A 89 -32.92 -11.48 11.17
N TYR A 90 -33.25 -12.43 12.05
CA TYR A 90 -32.30 -13.44 12.52
C TYR A 90 -31.85 -14.38 11.39
N GLU A 91 -32.78 -14.91 10.60
CA GLU A 91 -32.42 -15.78 9.47
C GLU A 91 -31.66 -15.02 8.38
N GLU A 92 -32.00 -13.76 8.12
CA GLU A 92 -31.28 -12.89 7.19
C GLU A 92 -29.84 -12.66 7.64
N THR A 93 -29.63 -12.21 8.87
CA THR A 93 -28.28 -12.00 9.44
C THR A 93 -27.46 -13.29 9.48
N LYS A 94 -28.08 -14.43 9.81
CA LYS A 94 -27.43 -15.74 9.78
C LYS A 94 -27.03 -16.14 8.35
N ASN A 95 -27.87 -15.84 7.36
CA ASN A 95 -27.58 -16.12 5.95
C ASN A 95 -26.47 -15.19 5.42
N GLU A 96 -26.48 -13.90 5.74
CA GLU A 96 -25.41 -12.97 5.41
C GLU A 96 -24.08 -13.41 6.01
N LEU A 97 -24.08 -13.81 7.29
CA LEU A 97 -22.91 -14.31 7.99
C LEU A 97 -22.38 -15.59 7.30
N LYS A 98 -23.27 -16.51 6.93
CA LYS A 98 -22.90 -17.71 6.17
C LYS A 98 -22.30 -17.38 4.79
N GLN A 99 -22.85 -16.37 4.10
CA GLN A 99 -22.31 -15.90 2.82
C GLN A 99 -20.92 -15.29 3.00
N ALA A 100 -20.72 -14.44 4.00
CA ALA A 100 -19.42 -13.85 4.32
C ALA A 100 -18.36 -14.92 4.63
N TYR A 101 -18.72 -15.96 5.40
CA TYR A 101 -17.81 -17.10 5.64
C TYR A 101 -17.48 -17.86 4.35
N SER A 102 -18.46 -18.06 3.47
CA SER A 102 -18.25 -18.72 2.18
C SER A 102 -17.31 -17.93 1.28
N GLU A 103 -17.50 -16.61 1.20
CA GLU A 103 -16.63 -15.71 0.42
C GLU A 103 -15.21 -15.71 0.98
N LEU A 104 -15.06 -15.60 2.30
CA LEU A 104 -13.76 -15.64 2.97
C LEU A 104 -13.04 -16.96 2.71
N ASN A 105 -13.73 -18.09 2.81
CA ASN A 105 -13.15 -19.40 2.49
C ASN A 105 -12.73 -19.49 1.02
N SER A 106 -13.53 -18.95 0.09
CA SER A 106 -13.18 -18.92 -1.33
C SER A 106 -11.96 -18.03 -1.60
N ALA A 107 -11.83 -16.92 -0.89
CA ALA A 107 -10.70 -16.01 -0.99
C ALA A 107 -9.43 -16.66 -0.43
N ASN A 108 -9.51 -17.30 0.74
CA ASN A 108 -8.40 -18.07 1.32
C ASN A 108 -7.94 -19.21 0.40
N TYR A 109 -8.88 -19.94 -0.21
CA TYR A 109 -8.55 -20.99 -1.16
C TYR A 109 -7.81 -20.45 -2.40
N ARG A 110 -8.26 -19.31 -2.95
CA ARG A 110 -7.58 -18.63 -4.06
C ARG A 110 -6.21 -18.10 -3.66
N LEU A 111 -6.10 -17.57 -2.43
CA LEU A 111 -4.84 -17.09 -1.87
C LEU A 111 -3.85 -18.24 -1.71
N GLY A 112 -4.27 -19.39 -1.18
CA GLY A 112 -3.43 -20.58 -1.10
C GLY A 112 -2.94 -21.06 -2.48
N GLN A 113 -3.82 -21.07 -3.49
CA GLN A 113 -3.40 -21.38 -4.87
C GLN A 113 -2.42 -20.35 -5.44
N LEU A 114 -2.59 -19.07 -5.12
CA LEU A 114 -1.69 -17.99 -5.53
C LEU A 114 -0.35 -18.11 -4.81
N GLU A 115 -0.34 -18.44 -3.52
CA GLU A 115 0.88 -18.69 -2.74
C GLU A 115 1.64 -19.90 -3.26
N GLU A 116 0.95 -20.99 -3.59
CA GLU A 116 1.57 -22.18 -4.18
C GLU A 116 2.16 -21.88 -5.57
N LYS A 117 1.42 -21.16 -6.41
CA LYS A 117 1.94 -20.64 -7.69
C LYS A 117 3.11 -19.70 -7.46
N LEU A 118 3.06 -18.83 -6.46
CA LEU A 118 4.12 -17.88 -6.16
C LEU A 118 5.37 -18.63 -5.72
N HIS A 119 5.25 -19.55 -4.76
CA HIS A 119 6.31 -20.44 -4.28
C HIS A 119 6.97 -21.20 -5.44
N ASN A 120 6.17 -21.79 -6.35
CA ASN A 120 6.67 -22.49 -7.53
C ASN A 120 7.16 -21.55 -8.64
N SER A 121 6.81 -20.26 -8.59
CA SER A 121 7.25 -19.19 -9.51
C SER A 121 8.41 -18.35 -8.97
N ILE A 122 9.00 -18.74 -7.83
CA ILE A 122 10.34 -18.30 -7.46
C ILE A 122 11.37 -19.15 -8.25
N PRO A 123 11.44 -18.98 -9.58
CA PRO A 123 12.76 -18.92 -10.22
C PRO A 123 13.06 -17.54 -10.84
N LEU A 124 12.29 -16.48 -10.54
CA LEU A 124 12.56 -15.15 -11.11
C LEU A 124 13.70 -14.38 -10.43
N LEU A 125 13.86 -14.55 -9.11
CA LEU A 125 14.99 -13.95 -8.37
C LEU A 125 16.30 -14.63 -8.77
N GLU A 126 16.31 -15.95 -8.79
CA GLU A 126 17.47 -16.74 -9.19
C GLU A 126 17.84 -16.54 -10.66
N LEU A 127 16.84 -16.41 -11.55
CA LEU A 127 17.09 -16.07 -12.96
C LEU A 127 17.60 -14.63 -13.12
N LYS A 128 17.15 -13.69 -12.29
CA LYS A 128 17.70 -12.32 -12.26
C LYS A 128 19.15 -12.30 -11.77
N GLU A 129 19.47 -13.04 -10.71
CA GLU A 129 20.85 -13.17 -10.21
C GLU A 129 21.77 -13.82 -11.25
N ASN A 130 21.31 -14.92 -11.86
CA ASN A 130 22.05 -15.62 -12.91
C ASN A 130 22.25 -14.75 -14.17
N THR A 131 21.24 -13.97 -14.59
CA THR A 131 21.39 -13.05 -15.74
C THR A 131 22.30 -11.86 -15.43
N LEU A 132 22.35 -11.38 -14.20
CA LEU A 132 23.31 -10.36 -13.78
C LEU A 132 24.73 -10.92 -13.77
N ALA A 133 24.94 -12.11 -13.20
CA ALA A 133 26.23 -12.78 -13.21
C ALA A 133 26.73 -13.07 -14.64
N LEU A 134 25.83 -13.48 -15.54
CA LEU A 134 26.15 -13.67 -16.97
C LEU A 134 26.56 -12.36 -17.64
N LYS A 135 25.84 -11.26 -17.41
CA LYS A 135 26.20 -9.95 -17.96
C LYS A 135 27.54 -9.45 -17.42
N GLU A 136 27.82 -9.65 -16.13
CA GLU A 136 29.12 -9.30 -15.56
C GLU A 136 30.25 -10.14 -16.17
N ALA A 137 30.00 -11.43 -16.40
CA ALA A 137 30.95 -12.30 -17.10
C ALA A 137 31.18 -11.85 -18.55
N GLU A 138 30.13 -11.50 -19.30
CA GLU A 138 30.22 -10.96 -20.66
C GLU A 138 31.05 -9.68 -20.71
N VAL A 139 30.76 -8.70 -19.85
CA VAL A 139 31.51 -7.44 -19.77
C VAL A 139 32.98 -7.70 -19.41
N ASN A 140 33.26 -8.65 -18.52
CA ASN A 140 34.63 -9.01 -18.17
C ASN A 140 35.37 -9.71 -19.33
N LEU A 141 34.67 -10.54 -20.11
CA LEU A 141 35.22 -11.16 -21.32
C LEU A 141 35.49 -10.12 -22.40
N GLU A 142 34.58 -9.16 -22.62
CA GLU A 142 34.77 -8.07 -23.56
C GLU A 142 36.00 -7.23 -23.19
N LYS A 143 36.10 -6.79 -21.93
CA LYS A 143 37.29 -6.06 -21.43
C LYS A 143 38.58 -6.85 -21.65
N LYS A 144 38.60 -8.15 -21.30
CA LYS A 144 39.77 -9.01 -21.55
C LYS A 144 40.09 -9.12 -23.03
N SER A 145 39.08 -9.22 -23.89
CA SER A 145 39.27 -9.29 -25.33
C SER A 145 39.85 -7.99 -25.89
N GLU A 146 39.38 -6.83 -25.41
CA GLU A 146 39.91 -5.52 -25.77
C GLU A 146 41.36 -5.35 -25.29
N GLU A 147 41.67 -5.75 -24.06
CA GLU A 147 43.03 -5.75 -23.54
C GLU A 147 43.97 -6.61 -24.38
N ILE A 148 43.53 -7.82 -24.77
CA ILE A 148 44.29 -8.70 -25.65
C ILE A 148 44.49 -8.05 -27.03
N GLN A 149 43.45 -7.45 -27.61
CA GLN A 149 43.55 -6.75 -28.89
C GLN A 149 44.51 -5.55 -28.83
N GLN A 150 44.50 -4.79 -27.73
CA GLN A 150 45.45 -3.69 -27.53
C GLN A 150 46.88 -4.21 -27.41
N LYS A 151 47.11 -5.27 -26.63
CA LYS A 151 48.43 -5.92 -26.54
C LYS A 151 48.91 -6.40 -27.90
N LEU A 152 48.05 -7.03 -28.69
CA LEU A 152 48.39 -7.47 -30.05
C LEU A 152 48.70 -6.30 -30.99
N LYS A 153 47.97 -5.18 -30.90
CA LYS A 153 48.27 -3.96 -31.66
C LYS A 153 49.65 -3.41 -31.29
N MET A 154 49.97 -3.35 -30.00
CA MET A 154 51.29 -2.89 -29.53
C MET A 154 52.40 -3.84 -29.99
N GLU A 155 52.19 -5.16 -29.93
CA GLU A 155 53.15 -6.13 -30.47
C GLU A 155 53.39 -5.95 -31.96
N ARG A 156 52.33 -5.74 -32.76
CA ARG A 156 52.44 -5.50 -34.21
C ARG A 156 53.18 -4.20 -34.51
N LEU A 157 52.87 -3.12 -33.80
CA LEU A 157 53.58 -1.84 -33.94
C LEU A 157 55.06 -2.00 -33.57
N ASN A 158 55.36 -2.68 -32.47
CA ASN A 158 56.73 -2.91 -32.03
C ASN A 158 57.51 -3.73 -33.07
N LYS A 159 56.92 -4.81 -33.60
CA LYS A 159 57.50 -5.59 -34.71
C LYS A 159 57.77 -4.73 -35.94
N TRP A 160 56.86 -3.82 -36.28
CA TRP A 160 57.03 -2.92 -37.42
C TRP A 160 58.14 -1.88 -37.19
N ILE A 161 58.21 -1.29 -36.00
CA ILE A 161 59.31 -0.39 -35.59
C ILE A 161 60.66 -1.12 -35.68
N PHE A 162 60.76 -2.35 -35.17
CA PHE A 162 62.00 -3.12 -35.27
C PHE A 162 62.36 -3.45 -36.72
N ALA A 163 61.39 -3.75 -37.58
CA ALA A 163 61.63 -3.99 -39.00
C ALA A 163 62.20 -2.75 -39.72
N ILE A 164 61.67 -1.56 -39.43
CA ILE A 164 62.17 -0.30 -39.98
C ILE A 164 63.58 0.01 -39.47
N LEU A 165 63.80 -0.15 -38.15
CA LEU A 165 65.12 0.08 -37.56
C LEU A 165 66.18 -0.85 -38.17
N LEU A 166 65.83 -2.12 -38.39
CA LEU A 166 66.70 -3.09 -39.03
C LEU A 166 66.98 -2.73 -40.50
N LEU A 167 65.96 -2.30 -41.25
CA LEU A 167 66.13 -1.83 -42.63
C LEU A 167 67.04 -0.59 -42.70
N GLY A 168 66.88 0.36 -41.77
CA GLY A 168 67.74 1.54 -41.66
C GLY A 168 69.19 1.17 -41.36
N MET A 169 69.43 0.20 -40.47
CA MET A 169 70.76 -0.34 -40.19
C MET A 169 71.42 -0.95 -41.44
N ILE A 170 70.67 -1.72 -42.24
CA ILE A 170 71.17 -2.27 -43.51
C ILE A 170 71.50 -1.15 -44.51
N ALA A 171 70.64 -0.13 -44.62
CA ALA A 171 70.87 0.99 -45.53
C ALA A 171 72.07 1.87 -45.13
N LEU A 172 72.45 1.90 -43.86
CA LEU A 172 73.65 2.62 -43.38
C LEU A 172 74.96 1.97 -43.83
N GLN A 173 74.99 0.64 -44.02
CA GLN A 173 76.21 -0.10 -44.37
C GLN A 173 76.92 0.44 -45.63
N PRO A 174 76.24 0.67 -46.78
CA PRO A 174 76.89 1.20 -47.98
C PRO A 174 77.37 2.66 -47.81
N VAL A 175 76.66 3.48 -47.04
CA VAL A 175 77.05 4.88 -46.78
C VAL A 175 78.36 4.93 -46.00
N LEU A 176 78.49 4.10 -44.97
CA LEU A 176 79.73 3.97 -44.20
C LEU A 176 80.89 3.45 -45.07
N TRP A 177 80.60 2.57 -46.02
CA TRP A 177 81.62 2.04 -46.94
C TRP A 177 82.14 3.09 -47.92
N ILE A 178 81.27 4.00 -48.39
CA ILE A 178 81.66 5.11 -49.25
C ILE A 178 82.47 6.16 -48.48
N LEU A 179 82.12 6.44 -47.22
CA LEU A 179 82.81 7.46 -46.41
C LEU A 179 84.21 7.01 -45.95
N ASN A 180 84.45 5.70 -45.83
CA ASN A 180 85.73 5.14 -45.39
C ASN A 180 86.70 4.80 -46.55
N LYS A 181 86.38 5.23 -47.78
CA LYS A 181 87.19 5.01 -48.98
C LYS A 181 87.60 6.34 -49.59
#